data_AF-A0A6G3XCY7-F1
#
_entry.id   AF-A0A6G3XCY7-F1
#
_cell.length_a   1.000
_cell.length_b   1.000
_cell.length_c   1.000
_cell.angle_alpha   90.00
_cell.angle_beta   90.00
_cell.angle_gamma   90.00
#
_symmetry.space_group_name_H-M   'P 1'
#
loop_
_entity.id
_entity.type
_entity.pdbx_description
1 polymer ?
#
loop_
_entity_poly.entity_id
_entity_poly.type
_entity_poly.pdbx_seq_one_letter_code
_entity_poly.pdbx_strand_id
1 'polypeptide(L)'
;GELARTPGANIIKLPNISASIPQLKAAIAELQEQGYALPDYPDDPQTDEAKDVRARYDKVKGSAVNPVLREGNSDRRAPASVKNYAKAHPHRMGAWT
;
A
#
# COMPACT_ATOMS: atom_id res chain seq x y z
N GLY A 1 6.53 -9.42 8.20
CA GLY A 1 5.68 -9.92 9.28
C GLY A 1 6.53 -10.19 10.49
N GLU A 2 7.39 -11.21 10.42
CA GLU A 2 8.20 -11.73 11.54
C GLU A 2 8.70 -10.70 12.57
N LEU A 3 9.40 -9.64 12.16
CA LEU A 3 9.88 -8.63 13.11
C LEU A 3 8.75 -8.03 13.97
N ALA A 4 7.59 -7.72 13.37
CA ALA A 4 6.44 -7.14 14.06
C ALA A 4 5.82 -8.09 15.10
N ARG A 5 6.14 -9.40 15.05
CA ARG A 5 5.71 -10.41 16.02
C ARG A 5 6.71 -10.61 17.16
N THR A 6 7.84 -9.90 17.13
CA THR A 6 8.84 -9.97 18.19
C THR A 6 8.64 -8.82 19.19
N PRO A 7 8.94 -9.03 20.50
CA PRO A 7 8.86 -7.96 21.48
C PRO A 7 9.79 -6.77 21.22
N GLY A 8 10.88 -6.98 20.46
CA GLY A 8 11.85 -5.94 20.11
C GLY A 8 11.46 -5.09 18.89
N ALA A 9 10.27 -5.28 18.33
CA ALA A 9 9.84 -4.55 17.15
C ALA A 9 9.72 -3.04 17.41
N ASN A 10 10.47 -2.23 16.65
CA ASN A 10 10.30 -0.79 16.59
C ASN A 10 10.25 -0.35 15.12
N ILE A 11 9.05 -0.03 14.63
CA ILE A 11 8.79 0.21 13.21
C ILE A 11 8.09 1.55 13.04
N ILE A 12 8.72 2.48 12.31
CA ILE A 12 8.11 3.72 11.85
C ILE A 12 7.63 3.52 10.42
N LYS A 13 6.31 3.45 10.22
CA LYS A 13 5.71 3.15 8.92
C LYS A 13 5.20 4.41 8.22
N LEU A 14 5.82 4.76 7.09
CA LEU A 14 5.34 5.81 6.17
C LEU A 14 4.19 5.28 5.29
N PRO A 15 3.35 6.14 4.68
CA PRO A 15 2.38 5.70 3.66
C PRO A 15 3.02 4.96 2.48
N ASN A 16 2.31 3.99 1.90
CA ASN A 16 2.74 3.26 0.69
C ASN A 16 1.53 3.02 -0.24
N ILE A 17 1.81 2.65 -1.49
CA ILE A 17 0.80 2.33 -2.50
C ILE A 17 0.14 0.98 -2.20
N SER A 18 -1.19 0.94 -2.24
CA SER A 18 -1.97 -0.29 -2.41
C SER A 18 -2.36 -0.39 -3.88
N ALA A 19 -1.57 -1.13 -4.67
CA ALA A 19 -1.59 -0.97 -6.12
C ALA A 19 -2.91 -1.43 -6.77
N SER A 20 -3.48 -0.59 -7.62
CA SER A 20 -4.51 -1.00 -8.59
C SER A 20 -3.87 -1.78 -9.74
N ILE A 21 -4.69 -2.43 -10.58
CA ILE A 21 -4.18 -3.14 -11.77
C ILE A 21 -3.41 -2.20 -12.72
N PRO A 22 -3.91 -1.01 -13.08
CA PRO A 22 -3.14 -0.08 -13.91
C PRO A 22 -1.79 0.30 -13.32
N GLN A 23 -1.73 0.54 -12.01
CA GLN A 23 -0.48 0.88 -11.33
C GLN A 23 0.51 -0.29 -11.33
N LEU A 24 0.02 -1.52 -11.12
CA LEU A 24 0.86 -2.72 -11.19
C LEU A 24 1.45 -2.88 -12.59
N LYS A 25 0.64 -2.76 -13.65
CA LYS A 25 1.12 -2.88 -15.03
C LYS A 25 2.15 -1.81 -15.38
N ALA A 26 1.93 -0.56 -14.94
CA ALA A 26 2.90 0.52 -15.13
C ALA A 26 4.25 0.21 -14.45
N ALA A 27 4.22 -0.30 -13.21
CA ALA A 27 5.43 -0.68 -12.51
C ALA A 27 6.16 -1.88 -13.16
N ILE A 28 5.42 -2.86 -13.68
CA ILE A 28 6.00 -3.98 -14.43
C ILE A 28 6.71 -3.45 -15.70
N ALA A 29 6.04 -2.60 -16.47
CA ALA A 29 6.62 -2.02 -17.68
C ALA A 29 7.88 -1.19 -17.40
N GLU A 30 7.85 -0.32 -16.39
CA GLU A 30 9.01 0.49 -15.98
C GLU A 30 10.20 -0.39 -15.57
N LEU A 31 9.97 -1.49 -14.87
CA LEU A 31 11.02 -2.44 -14.48
C LEU A 31 11.54 -3.24 -15.69
N GLN A 32 10.67 -3.63 -16.63
CA GLN A 32 11.10 -4.30 -17.86
C GLN A 32 11.99 -3.37 -18.71
N GLU A 33 11.66 -2.08 -18.81
CA GLU A 33 12.49 -1.06 -19.48
C GLU A 33 13.88 -0.93 -18.83
N GLN A 34 13.98 -1.17 -17.53
CA GLN A 34 15.25 -1.19 -16.79
C GLN A 34 16.01 -2.53 -16.90
N GLY A 35 15.49 -3.51 -17.66
CA GLY A 35 16.15 -4.79 -17.92
C GLY A 35 15.78 -5.92 -16.96
N TYR A 36 14.78 -5.73 -16.09
CA TYR A 36 14.27 -6.81 -15.25
C TYR A 36 13.33 -7.73 -16.04
N ALA A 37 13.68 -9.02 -16.15
CA ALA A 37 12.90 -10.01 -16.89
C ALA A 37 11.64 -10.48 -16.12
N LEU A 38 10.73 -9.54 -15.83
CA LEU A 38 9.44 -9.80 -15.20
C LEU A 38 8.40 -10.21 -16.25
N PRO A 39 7.54 -11.21 -15.97
CA PRO A 39 6.42 -11.53 -16.85
C PRO A 39 5.34 -10.45 -16.77
N ASP A 40 4.60 -10.25 -17.87
CA ASP A 40 3.44 -9.37 -17.89
C ASP A 40 2.33 -9.89 -16.98
N TYR A 41 1.47 -8.97 -16.51
CA TYR A 41 0.26 -9.36 -15.79
C TYR A 41 -0.83 -9.83 -16.78
N PRO A 42 -1.29 -11.09 -16.72
CA PRO A 42 -2.28 -11.61 -17.65
C PRO A 42 -3.70 -11.27 -17.18
N ASP A 43 -4.43 -10.49 -18.00
CA ASP A 43 -5.82 -10.11 -17.71
C ASP A 43 -6.78 -11.30 -17.76
N ASP A 44 -6.55 -12.21 -18.71
CA ASP A 44 -7.37 -13.42 -18.93
C ASP A 44 -6.47 -14.66 -19.10
N PRO A 45 -6.00 -15.27 -18.00
CA PRO A 45 -5.03 -16.36 -18.04
C PRO A 45 -5.67 -17.69 -18.47
N GLN A 46 -5.22 -18.22 -19.61
CA GLN A 46 -5.72 -19.48 -20.16
C GLN A 46 -4.83 -20.70 -19.84
N THR A 47 -3.52 -20.48 -19.67
CA THR A 47 -2.56 -21.54 -19.33
C THR A 47 -2.27 -21.58 -17.84
N ASP A 48 -1.72 -22.70 -17.37
CA ASP A 48 -1.38 -22.85 -15.96
C ASP A 48 -0.22 -21.94 -15.54
N GLU A 49 0.71 -21.67 -16.45
CA GLU A 49 1.77 -20.67 -16.25
C GLU A 49 1.19 -19.25 -16.10
N ALA A 50 0.23 -18.87 -16.95
CA ALA A 50 -0.42 -17.57 -16.85
C ALA A 50 -1.24 -17.42 -15.56
N LYS A 51 -1.90 -18.50 -15.12
CA LYS A 51 -2.61 -18.54 -13.84
C LYS A 51 -1.66 -18.40 -12.66
N ASP A 52 -0.49 -19.07 -12.69
CA ASP A 52 0.54 -18.91 -11.66
C ASP A 52 1.09 -17.48 -11.59
N VAL A 53 1.42 -16.88 -12.76
CA VAL A 53 1.90 -15.50 -12.83
C VAL A 53 0.88 -14.53 -12.22
N ARG A 54 -0.40 -14.67 -12.59
CA ARG A 54 -1.48 -13.86 -12.02
C ARG A 54 -1.59 -14.06 -10.51
N ALA A 55 -1.57 -15.30 -10.04
CA ALA A 55 -1.70 -15.61 -8.61
C ALA A 55 -0.56 -15.00 -7.78
N ARG A 56 0.66 -14.94 -8.32
CA ARG A 56 1.80 -14.26 -7.68
C ARG A 56 1.61 -12.75 -7.64
N TYR A 57 1.19 -12.13 -8.75
CA TYR A 57 0.94 -10.69 -8.78
C TYR A 57 -0.26 -10.26 -7.93
N ASP A 58 -1.27 -11.11 -7.83
CA ASP A 58 -2.47 -10.85 -7.03
C ASP A 58 -2.17 -10.71 -5.54
N LYS A 59 -1.08 -11.33 -5.06
CA LYS A 59 -0.58 -11.18 -3.69
C LYS A 59 0.12 -9.85 -3.43
N VAL A 60 0.65 -9.18 -4.45
CA VAL A 60 1.39 -7.91 -4.29
C VAL A 60 0.54 -6.68 -4.58
N LYS A 61 -0.51 -6.81 -5.40
CA LYS A 61 -1.47 -5.71 -5.62
C LYS A 61 -2.41 -5.51 -4.42
N GLY A 62 -3.07 -4.36 -4.38
CA GLY A 62 -3.96 -3.99 -3.28
C GLY A 62 -3.21 -3.77 -1.96
N SER A 63 -3.91 -3.90 -0.84
CA SER A 63 -3.33 -3.65 0.49
C SER A 63 -2.52 -4.86 1.01
N ALA A 64 -1.41 -5.17 0.36
CA ALA A 64 -0.54 -6.29 0.74
C ALA A 64 0.28 -6.03 2.03
N VAL A 65 0.60 -4.76 2.33
CA VAL A 65 1.53 -4.41 3.42
C VAL A 65 0.84 -4.32 4.79
N ASN A 66 -0.28 -3.58 4.88
CA ASN A 66 -0.92 -3.30 6.17
C ASN A 66 -1.36 -4.56 6.93
N PRO A 67 -1.98 -5.59 6.31
CA PRO A 67 -2.37 -6.81 7.00
C PRO A 67 -1.19 -7.58 7.60
N VAL A 68 0.02 -7.41 7.06
CA VAL A 68 1.24 -8.11 7.52
C VAL A 68 1.94 -7.35 8.66
N LEU A 69 1.79 -6.02 8.72
CA LEU A 69 2.48 -5.19 9.72
C LEU A 69 1.61 -4.89 10.95
N ARG A 70 0.28 -4.90 10.82
CA ARG A 70 -0.65 -4.49 11.87
C ARG A 70 -1.05 -5.66 12.78
N GLU A 71 -0.08 -6.20 13.50
CA GLU A 71 -0.25 -7.27 14.49
C GLU A 71 -0.72 -6.70 15.85
N GLY A 72 -1.74 -5.82 15.81
CA GLY A 72 -2.26 -5.08 16.97
C GLY A 72 -3.37 -4.11 16.59
N ASN A 73 -3.92 -3.40 17.59
CA ASN A 73 -4.98 -2.41 17.41
C ASN A 73 -4.41 -1.02 17.10
N SER A 74 -5.29 -0.05 16.78
CA SER A 74 -4.91 1.31 16.39
C SER A 74 -5.25 2.33 17.47
N ASP A 75 -4.24 3.02 18.01
CA ASP A 75 -4.43 4.34 18.66
C ASP A 75 -4.21 5.44 17.59
N ARG A 76 -5.27 6.19 17.25
CA ARG A 76 -5.22 7.26 16.26
C ARG A 76 -5.91 8.51 16.80
N ARG A 77 -5.12 9.58 16.94
CA ARG A 77 -5.58 10.87 17.49
C ARG A 77 -4.76 12.03 16.94
N ALA A 78 -5.38 13.21 16.87
CA ALA A 78 -4.67 14.44 16.53
C ALA A 78 -3.84 14.93 17.75
N PRO A 79 -2.55 15.26 17.57
CA PRO A 79 -1.75 15.87 18.64
C PRO A 79 -2.30 17.24 19.06
N ALA A 80 -2.11 17.62 20.33
CA ALA A 80 -2.58 18.90 20.87
C ALA A 80 -1.99 20.11 20.12
N SER A 81 -0.71 20.05 19.75
CA SER A 81 -0.03 21.07 18.95
C SER A 81 -0.72 21.28 17.59
N VAL A 82 -1.03 20.18 16.89
CA VAL A 82 -1.74 20.22 15.59
C VAL A 82 -3.16 20.77 15.77
N LYS A 83 -3.87 20.38 16.84
CA LYS A 83 -5.23 20.88 17.10
C LYS A 83 -5.24 22.38 17.41
N ASN A 84 -4.30 22.87 18.23
CA ASN A 84 -4.18 24.29 18.55
C ASN A 84 -3.79 25.11 17.32
N TYR A 85 -2.89 24.59 16.48
CA TYR A 85 -2.54 25.20 15.21
C TYR A 85 -3.76 25.36 14.30
N ALA A 86 -4.58 24.31 14.16
CA ALA A 86 -5.80 24.36 13.36
C ALA A 86 -6.88 25.31 13.91
N LYS A 87 -6.91 25.58 15.23
CA LYS A 87 -7.78 26.61 15.83
C LYS A 87 -7.30 28.02 15.49
N ALA A 88 -5.99 28.26 15.53
CA ALA A 88 -5.39 29.55 15.20
C ALA A 88 -5.40 29.84 13.69
N HIS A 89 -5.37 28.78 12.86
CA HIS A 89 -5.40 28.87 11.40
C HIS A 89 -6.52 27.97 10.84
N PRO A 90 -7.80 28.39 10.94
CA PRO A 90 -8.91 27.60 10.42
C PRO A 90 -8.77 27.34 8.93
N HIS A 91 -8.85 26.07 8.52
CA HIS A 91 -8.92 25.71 7.11
C HIS A 91 -10.32 25.99 6.55
N ARG A 92 -10.41 26.08 5.22
CA ARG A 92 -11.68 26.35 4.53
C ARG A 92 -12.68 25.23 4.83
N MET A 93 -13.88 25.61 5.28
CA MET A 93 -15.03 24.73 5.44
C MET A 93 -16.14 25.26 4.53
N GLY A 94 -16.61 24.46 3.57
CA GLY A 94 -17.70 24.84 2.67
C GLY A 94 -19.01 25.03 3.43
N ALA A 95 -19.85 25.98 2.99
CA ALA A 95 -21.19 26.13 3.52
C ALA A 95 -22.05 24.92 3.14
N TRP A 96 -22.87 24.44 4.08
CA TRP A 96 -23.89 23.43 3.82
C TRP A 96 -25.19 24.13 3.42
N THR A 97 -25.82 23.66 2.34
CA THR A 97 -27.10 24.17 1.80
C THR A 97 -28.20 23.15 1.95
#